data_AF-A0A2W5QQ67-F1
#
_entry.id   AF-A0A2W5QQ67-F1
#
_cell.length_a   1.000
_cell.length_b   1.000
_cell.length_c   1.000
_cell.angle_alpha   90.00
_cell.angle_beta   90.00
_cell.angle_gamma   90.00
#
_symmetry.space_group_name_H-M   'P 1'
#
loop_
_entity.id
_entity.type
_entity.pdbx_description
1 polymer ?
#
loop_
_entity_poly.entity_id
_entity_poly.type
_entity_poly.pdbx_seq_one_letter_code
_entity_poly.pdbx_strand_id
1 'polypeptide(L)'
;MIRKSLIASAVALAGVFATSLATAHGVADPQHGGVVQGSADLSFELVAQPGGALIYVMDHDDEADVAKYSGKLTVLNGSAKSEGEIKPAGGNKLEVKGVALAKGAKAVAVIEGAGRKAITVRFTMR
;
A
#
# COMPACT_ATOMS: atom_id res chain seq x y z
N MET A 1 -25.43 -64.25 12.14
CA MET A 1 -24.22 -64.54 11.35
C MET A 1 -23.87 -63.30 10.52
N ILE A 2 -23.01 -62.42 11.04
CA ILE A 2 -21.68 -62.02 10.52
C ILE A 2 -21.51 -61.76 9.00
N ARG A 3 -20.90 -60.59 8.69
CA ARG A 3 -19.99 -60.23 7.56
C ARG A 3 -20.68 -59.64 6.31
N LYS A 4 -20.25 -58.55 5.66
CA LYS A 4 -18.99 -57.76 5.66
C LYS A 4 -19.28 -56.41 4.95
N SER A 5 -18.57 -55.36 5.34
CA SER A 5 -18.54 -54.02 4.73
C SER A 5 -17.85 -54.01 3.36
N LEU A 6 -18.28 -53.15 2.43
CA LEU A 6 -17.43 -52.60 1.36
C LEU A 6 -17.77 -51.12 1.11
N ILE A 7 -16.70 -50.32 1.22
CA ILE A 7 -16.59 -48.88 1.11
C ILE A 7 -16.42 -48.52 -0.38
N ALA A 8 -17.10 -47.48 -0.86
CA ALA A 8 -16.77 -46.84 -2.13
C ALA A 8 -16.44 -45.36 -1.88
N SER A 9 -15.14 -45.07 -1.82
CA SER A 9 -14.57 -43.73 -1.70
C SER A 9 -14.80 -42.94 -2.98
N ALA A 10 -15.49 -41.80 -2.90
CA ALA A 10 -15.50 -40.79 -3.93
C ALA A 10 -14.50 -39.69 -3.55
N VAL A 11 -13.32 -39.72 -4.17
CA VAL A 11 -12.31 -38.67 -4.06
C VAL A 11 -12.80 -37.46 -4.87
N ALA A 12 -13.20 -36.39 -4.20
CA ALA A 12 -13.43 -35.10 -4.85
C ALA A 12 -12.07 -34.40 -5.01
N LEU A 13 -11.60 -34.27 -6.25
CA LEU A 13 -10.45 -33.44 -6.61
C LEU A 13 -10.78 -31.97 -6.30
N ALA A 14 -10.18 -31.41 -5.25
CA ALA A 14 -10.13 -29.97 -5.04
C ALA A 14 -9.01 -29.39 -5.91
N GLY A 15 -9.37 -28.87 -7.08
CA GLY A 15 -8.45 -28.08 -7.90
C GLY A 15 -8.18 -26.74 -7.22
N VAL A 16 -7.06 -26.63 -6.52
CA VAL A 16 -6.53 -25.33 -6.07
C VAL A 16 -5.96 -24.64 -7.30
N PHE A 17 -6.71 -23.70 -7.88
CA PHE A 17 -6.15 -22.73 -8.81
C PHE A 17 -5.26 -21.78 -8.01
N ALA A 18 -3.97 -22.11 -7.91
CA ALA A 18 -2.95 -21.14 -7.56
C ALA A 18 -2.81 -20.19 -8.75
N THR A 19 -3.56 -19.09 -8.73
CA THR A 19 -3.35 -18.00 -9.69
C THR A 19 -1.97 -17.41 -9.43
N SER A 20 -1.08 -17.50 -10.43
CA SER A 20 0.26 -16.94 -10.42
C SER A 20 0.30 -15.53 -9.82
N LEU A 21 1.20 -15.33 -8.85
CA LEU A 21 1.64 -14.00 -8.44
C LEU A 21 2.30 -13.36 -9.66
N ALA A 22 1.59 -12.43 -10.30
CA ALA A 22 2.17 -11.58 -11.32
C ALA A 22 3.13 -10.60 -10.64
N THR A 23 4.42 -10.93 -10.62
CA THR A 23 5.50 -9.99 -10.28
C THR A 23 5.66 -9.04 -11.46
N ALA A 24 4.89 -7.94 -11.45
CA ALA A 24 5.12 -6.84 -12.37
C ALA A 24 6.50 -6.25 -12.06
N HIS A 25 7.42 -6.28 -13.02
CA HIS A 25 8.68 -5.52 -12.97
C HIS A 25 8.35 -4.02 -12.89
N GLY A 26 8.19 -3.47 -11.68
CA GLY A 26 8.06 -2.02 -11.55
C GLY A 26 7.53 -1.46 -10.23
N VAL A 27 7.04 -2.27 -9.28
CA VAL A 27 6.62 -1.77 -7.97
C VAL A 27 7.14 -2.70 -6.89
N ALA A 28 7.96 -2.18 -5.97
CA ALA A 28 8.51 -2.94 -4.86
C ALA A 28 7.40 -3.56 -4.00
N ASP A 29 7.68 -4.72 -3.41
CA ASP A 29 6.77 -5.32 -2.43
C ASP A 29 6.66 -4.44 -1.18
N PRO A 30 5.49 -4.40 -0.50
CA PRO A 30 5.33 -3.68 0.76
C PRO A 30 6.32 -4.19 1.82
N GLN A 31 7.13 -3.30 2.38
CA GLN A 31 8.12 -3.62 3.41
C GLN A 31 7.60 -3.36 4.82
N HIS A 32 6.57 -2.53 4.95
CA HIS A 32 6.03 -2.03 6.21
C HIS A 32 4.55 -2.42 6.42
N GLY A 33 4.01 -3.30 5.58
CA GLY A 33 2.62 -3.76 5.63
C GLY A 33 1.63 -2.76 5.05
N GLY A 34 2.09 -1.80 4.25
CA GLY A 34 1.28 -0.78 3.59
C GLY A 34 0.83 -1.16 2.18
N VAL A 35 0.41 -0.13 1.44
CA VAL A 35 0.11 -0.22 0.01
C VAL A 35 1.19 0.52 -0.77
N VAL A 36 1.90 -0.19 -1.64
CA VAL A 36 2.96 0.39 -2.47
C VAL A 36 2.40 0.85 -3.82
N GLN A 37 2.87 2.00 -4.30
CA GLN A 37 2.65 2.53 -5.63
C GLN A 37 3.93 3.15 -6.17
N GLY A 38 4.22 2.96 -7.46
CA GLY A 38 5.33 3.62 -8.16
C GLY A 38 4.89 4.92 -8.84
N SER A 39 5.71 5.96 -8.81
CA SER A 39 5.52 7.19 -9.56
C SER A 39 6.82 7.99 -9.67
N ALA A 40 7.08 8.59 -10.83
CA ALA A 40 8.27 9.44 -11.07
C ALA A 40 9.59 8.76 -10.63
N ASP A 41 9.74 7.49 -11.00
CA ASP A 41 10.89 6.61 -10.71
C ASP A 41 11.15 6.35 -9.21
N LEU A 42 10.21 6.74 -8.35
CA LEU A 42 10.19 6.41 -6.93
C LEU A 42 9.09 5.41 -6.62
N SER A 43 9.25 4.64 -5.55
CA SER A 43 8.16 3.88 -4.94
C SER A 43 7.74 4.53 -3.62
N PHE A 44 6.44 4.47 -3.35
CA PHE A 44 5.82 5.05 -2.16
C PHE A 44 5.00 3.97 -1.48
N GLU A 45 5.31 3.66 -0.23
CA GLU A 45 4.51 2.76 0.60
C GLU A 45 3.69 3.57 1.61
N LEU A 46 2.36 3.56 1.45
CA LEU A 46 1.43 4.21 2.38
C LEU A 46 1.02 3.22 3.48
N VAL A 47 1.34 3.56 4.73
CA VAL A 47 1.09 2.74 5.92
C VAL A 47 0.14 3.46 6.87
N ALA A 48 -0.94 2.79 7.26
CA ALA A 48 -1.86 3.33 8.26
C ALA A 48 -1.21 3.37 9.64
N GLN A 49 -1.42 4.45 10.37
CA GLN A 49 -1.00 4.61 11.76
C GLN A 49 -2.18 5.04 12.63
N PRO A 50 -2.15 4.79 13.95
CA PRO A 50 -3.10 5.41 14.86
C PRO A 50 -3.08 6.94 14.72
N GLY A 51 -4.21 7.53 14.29
CA GLY A 51 -4.36 8.97 14.11
C GLY A 51 -3.68 9.57 12.88
N GLY A 52 -3.20 8.77 11.93
CA GLY A 52 -2.52 9.28 10.74
C GLY A 52 -2.03 8.22 9.76
N ALA A 53 -0.95 8.56 9.06
CA ALA A 53 -0.29 7.68 8.12
C ALA A 53 1.21 8.01 8.01
N LEU A 54 2.00 7.01 7.61
CA LEU A 54 3.37 7.18 7.13
C LEU A 54 3.43 6.88 5.64
N ILE A 55 4.31 7.57 4.94
CA ILE A 55 4.70 7.27 3.56
C ILE A 55 6.20 7.02 3.57
N TYR A 56 6.61 5.79 3.26
CA TYR A 56 8.00 5.45 3.02
C TYR A 56 8.30 5.64 1.54
N VAL A 57 9.47 6.20 1.23
CA VAL A 57 9.86 6.50 -0.15
C VAL A 57 11.17 5.79 -0.48
N MET A 58 11.18 5.03 -1.57
CA MET A 58 12.40 4.40 -2.08
C MET A 58 12.69 4.92 -3.48
N ASP A 59 13.96 5.16 -3.75
CA ASP A 59 14.51 5.34 -5.10
C ASP A 59 15.09 4.00 -5.52
N HIS A 60 14.32 3.24 -6.28
CA HIS A 60 14.62 1.83 -6.56
C HIS A 60 14.81 1.02 -5.25
N ASP A 61 16.03 0.58 -4.97
CA ASP A 61 16.39 -0.21 -3.79
C ASP A 61 16.98 0.63 -2.65
N ASP A 62 17.17 1.94 -2.86
CA ASP A 62 17.76 2.86 -1.89
C ASP A 62 16.71 3.74 -1.19
N GLU A 63 16.99 4.11 0.05
CA GLU A 63 16.18 5.09 0.79
C GLU A 63 16.28 6.47 0.15
N ALA A 64 15.14 7.06 -0.22
CA ALA A 64 15.11 8.41 -0.78
C ALA A 64 15.32 9.48 0.31
N ASP A 65 16.10 10.53 0.01
CA ASP A 65 16.16 11.73 0.86
C ASP A 65 14.89 12.57 0.67
N VAL A 66 14.02 12.53 1.68
CA VAL A 66 12.74 13.26 1.70
C VAL A 66 12.76 14.49 2.60
N ALA A 67 13.92 14.95 3.08
CA ALA A 67 14.01 16.08 4.02
C ALA A 67 13.44 17.40 3.47
N LYS A 68 13.41 17.54 2.13
CA LYS A 68 12.87 18.72 1.43
C LYS A 68 11.50 18.48 0.81
N TYR A 69 10.86 17.35 1.12
CA TYR A 69 9.56 16.99 0.60
C TYR A 69 8.46 17.52 1.52
N SER A 70 7.32 17.88 0.96
CA SER A 70 6.12 18.29 1.67
C SER A 70 4.89 17.98 0.81
N GLY A 71 3.70 18.32 1.29
CA GLY A 71 2.51 18.26 0.44
C GLY A 71 1.23 17.97 1.22
N LYS A 72 0.31 17.26 0.57
CA LYS A 72 -1.01 16.96 1.14
C LYS A 72 -1.45 15.55 0.77
N LEU A 73 -2.00 14.84 1.76
CA LEU A 73 -2.69 13.58 1.58
C LEU A 73 -4.19 13.83 1.72
N THR A 74 -4.95 13.54 0.67
CA THR A 74 -6.42 13.56 0.68
C THR A 74 -6.92 12.12 0.72
N VAL A 75 -7.76 11.79 1.71
CA VAL A 75 -8.37 10.46 1.86
C VAL A 75 -9.87 10.54 1.65
N LEU A 76 -10.38 9.66 0.78
CA LEU A 76 -11.79 9.50 0.45
C LEU A 76 -12.28 8.13 0.94
N ASN A 77 -13.24 8.13 1.85
CA ASN A 77 -13.92 6.94 2.35
C ASN A 77 -15.41 7.04 2.03
N GLY A 78 -15.83 6.45 0.91
CA GLY A 78 -17.16 6.69 0.35
C GLY A 78 -17.35 8.16 -0.01
N SER A 79 -18.31 8.83 0.63
CA SER A 79 -18.55 10.27 0.49
C SER A 79 -17.77 11.13 1.49
N ALA A 80 -17.13 10.53 2.50
CA ALA A 80 -16.35 11.26 3.49
C ALA A 80 -14.96 11.61 2.95
N LYS A 81 -14.55 12.86 3.16
CA LYS A 81 -13.24 13.38 2.79
C LYS A 81 -12.49 13.84 4.05
N SER A 82 -11.22 13.46 4.18
CA SER A 82 -10.29 14.02 5.15
C SER A 82 -8.99 14.40 4.45
N GLU A 83 -8.26 15.36 5.01
CA GLU A 83 -6.99 15.81 4.47
C GLU A 83 -6.00 16.03 5.60
N GLY A 84 -4.73 15.77 5.31
CA GLY A 84 -3.63 16.06 6.22
C GLY A 84 -2.40 16.53 5.44
N GLU A 85 -1.59 17.35 6.11
CA GLU A 85 -0.33 17.82 5.58
C GLU A 85 0.73 16.71 5.63
N ILE A 86 1.50 16.58 4.55
CA ILE A 86 2.65 15.68 4.46
C ILE A 86 3.89 16.43 4.92
N LYS A 87 4.58 15.89 5.93
CA LYS A 87 5.83 16.47 6.48
C LYS A 87 6.92 15.41 6.57
N PRO A 88 8.20 15.77 6.41
CA PRO A 88 9.31 14.85 6.68
C PRO A 88 9.31 14.39 8.14
N ALA A 89 9.60 13.10 8.34
CA ALA A 89 9.68 12.45 9.66
C ALA A 89 11.03 11.74 9.88
N GLY A 90 12.05 12.13 9.11
CA GLY A 90 13.41 11.60 9.16
C GLY A 90 13.64 10.34 8.31
N GLY A 91 14.88 10.15 7.85
CA GLY A 91 15.21 9.12 6.86
C GLY A 91 14.40 9.30 5.59
N ASN A 92 13.83 8.21 5.08
CA ASN A 92 12.94 8.19 3.92
C ASN A 92 11.43 8.33 4.24
N LYS A 93 11.10 8.78 5.46
CA LYS A 93 9.71 8.82 5.94
C LYS A 93 9.09 10.20 5.80
N LEU A 94 7.84 10.20 5.35
CA LEU A 94 6.92 11.30 5.45
C LEU A 94 5.77 10.91 6.39
N GLU A 95 5.30 11.85 7.20
CA GLU A 95 4.19 11.68 8.15
C GLU A 95 3.01 12.57 7.78
N VAL A 96 1.81 12.02 7.98
CA VAL A 96 0.53 12.74 7.91
C VAL A 96 -0.25 12.46 9.19
N LYS A 97 -0.77 13.51 9.83
CA LYS A 97 -1.64 13.40 11.01
C LYS A 97 -3.07 13.78 10.66
N GLY A 98 -4.03 13.28 11.45
CA GLY A 98 -5.45 13.68 11.35
C GLY A 98 -6.22 13.02 10.20
N VAL A 99 -5.70 11.93 9.63
CA VAL A 99 -6.36 11.15 8.59
C VAL A 99 -6.57 9.71 9.04
N ALA A 100 -7.59 9.04 8.49
CA ALA A 100 -7.88 7.63 8.76
C ALA A 100 -7.90 6.84 7.45
N LEU A 101 -7.01 5.86 7.32
CA LEU A 101 -6.91 4.97 6.17
C LEU A 101 -7.76 3.71 6.38
N ALA A 102 -9.08 3.88 6.32
CA ALA A 102 -10.00 2.75 6.39
C ALA A 102 -9.83 1.81 5.18
N LYS A 103 -10.13 0.52 5.36
CA LYS A 103 -10.17 -0.46 4.27
C LYS A 103 -11.10 0.01 3.15
N GLY A 104 -10.64 -0.06 1.90
CA GLY A 104 -11.36 0.40 0.71
C GLY A 104 -11.28 1.92 0.48
N ALA A 105 -10.70 2.71 1.38
CA ALA A 105 -10.51 4.14 1.16
C ALA A 105 -9.53 4.39 0.00
N LYS A 106 -9.77 5.48 -0.73
CA LYS A 106 -8.85 5.98 -1.76
C LYS A 106 -8.04 7.12 -1.16
N ALA A 107 -6.72 7.07 -1.27
CA ALA A 107 -5.86 8.14 -0.81
C ALA A 107 -5.08 8.74 -2.00
N VAL A 108 -4.98 10.05 -2.06
CA VAL A 108 -4.20 10.78 -3.07
C VAL A 108 -3.17 11.63 -2.36
N ALA A 109 -1.90 11.29 -2.52
CA ALA A 109 -0.78 12.10 -2.06
C ALA A 109 -0.33 13.01 -3.20
N VAL A 110 -0.29 14.31 -2.96
CA VAL A 110 0.41 15.27 -3.81
C VAL A 110 1.64 15.70 -3.04
N ILE A 111 2.81 15.34 -3.54
CA ILE A 111 4.10 15.48 -2.88
C ILE A 111 4.96 16.42 -3.72
N GLU A 112 5.52 17.43 -3.09
CA GLU A 112 6.33 18.49 -3.70
C GLU A 112 7.67 18.57 -2.96
N GLY A 113 8.73 19.05 -3.63
CA GLY A 113 10.04 19.20 -2.97
C GLY A 113 11.21 18.89 -3.88
N ALA A 114 12.43 19.02 -3.34
CA ALA A 114 13.68 18.63 -4.00
C ALA A 114 13.90 19.18 -5.43
N GLY A 115 13.30 20.33 -5.78
CA GLY A 115 13.43 20.95 -7.09
C GLY A 115 12.76 20.18 -8.25
N ARG A 116 11.91 19.18 -7.94
CA ARG A 116 11.19 18.38 -8.95
C ARG A 116 9.74 18.82 -9.10
N LYS A 117 9.11 18.42 -10.21
CA LYS A 117 7.66 18.59 -10.40
C LYS A 117 6.89 17.82 -9.32
N ALA A 118 5.73 18.35 -8.93
CA ALA A 118 4.83 17.69 -7.99
C ALA A 118 4.53 16.24 -8.43
N ILE A 119 4.68 15.31 -7.50
CA ILE A 119 4.42 13.88 -7.69
C ILE A 119 3.02 13.61 -7.15
N THR A 120 2.15 13.01 -7.96
CA THR A 120 0.82 12.59 -7.52
C THR A 120 0.76 11.07 -7.46
N VAL A 121 0.47 10.54 -6.27
CA VAL A 121 0.39 9.10 -6.02
C VAL A 121 -1.01 8.73 -5.54
N ARG A 122 -1.59 7.68 -6.12
CA ARG A 122 -2.96 7.25 -5.81
C ARG A 122 -2.97 5.85 -5.22
N PHE A 123 -3.47 5.72 -4.01
CA PHE A 123 -3.55 4.47 -3.27
C PHE A 123 -5.01 4.01 -3.13
N THR A 124 -5.20 2.70 -3.10
CA THR A 124 -6.46 2.06 -2.66
C THR A 124 -6.15 1.14 -1.50
N MET A 125 -6.73 1.41 -0.33
CA MET A 125 -6.48 0.63 0.87
C MET A 125 -7.15 -0.74 0.79
N ARG A 126 -6.42 -1.81 1.13
CA ARG A 126 -6.88 -3.21 1.04
C ARG A 126 -7.40 -3.78 2.34
#